data_AF-A0A2E5G7F9-F1
#
_entry.id   AF-A0A2E5G7F9-F1
#
_cell.length_a   1.000
_cell.length_b   1.000
_cell.length_c   1.000
_cell.angle_alpha   90.00
_cell.angle_beta   90.00
_cell.angle_gamma   90.00
#
_symmetry.space_group_name_H-M   'P 1'
#
loop_
_entity.id
_entity.type
_entity.pdbx_description
1 polymer ?
#
loop_
_entity_poly.entity_id
_entity_poly.type
_entity_poly.pdbx_seq_one_letter_code
_entity_poly.pdbx_strand_id
1 'polypeptide(L)'
;MNALNSILTPIADILLAPFGRLPSQVALIFWSVVVGIAMAWVFKHTSNQQRLKEVASCIKAQLLAIKLFKDDLGVTFRCQRELMKATGFRLLHSMPPMLIMLIPIALILTHLAVRYEFRPIQPDESSVVELTLSSTHWEANKDLQLQVPPQVEIETPALRDHERHTVSWRIRPTAPSVTPLTWTIADQTVEKTLVVSDRPGLLHRVSPQRPGSNIFDRILYPTESGFTSDSPVQSISIQYPRNSSPIFGLDIPWWATFFIVSMLAAVATRPWLKVQF
;
A
#
# COMPACT_ATOMS: atom_id res chain seq x y z
N MET A 1 3.65 9.88 -16.98
CA MET A 1 3.39 9.98 -15.52
C MET A 1 1.95 10.42 -15.36
N ASN A 2 1.13 9.73 -14.55
CA ASN A 2 -0.22 10.21 -14.24
C ASN A 2 -0.08 11.53 -13.44
N ALA A 3 -0.84 12.56 -13.78
CA ALA A 3 -0.76 13.88 -13.13
C ALA A 3 -0.87 13.79 -11.59
N LEU A 4 -1.65 12.82 -11.09
CA LEU A 4 -1.82 12.51 -9.68
C LEU A 4 -0.48 12.10 -9.01
N ASN A 5 0.27 11.18 -9.62
CA ASN A 5 1.53 10.67 -9.06
C ASN A 5 2.62 11.75 -9.09
N SER A 6 2.61 12.63 -10.09
CA SER A 6 3.54 13.75 -10.19
C SER A 6 3.37 14.77 -9.05
N ILE A 7 2.16 14.89 -8.50
CA ILE A 7 1.86 15.81 -7.38
C ILE A 7 2.07 15.10 -6.03
N LEU A 8 1.58 13.86 -5.90
CA LEU A 8 1.61 13.14 -4.62
C LEU A 8 3.01 12.67 -4.21
N THR A 9 3.86 12.29 -5.18
CA THR A 9 5.23 11.83 -4.91
C THR A 9 6.10 12.90 -4.23
N PRO A 10 6.24 14.13 -4.78
CA PRO A 10 7.05 15.16 -4.13
C PRO A 10 6.48 15.60 -2.78
N ILE A 11 5.15 15.64 -2.62
CA ILE A 11 4.52 15.92 -1.33
C ILE A 11 4.93 14.85 -0.31
N ALA A 12 4.80 13.57 -0.68
CA ALA A 12 5.21 12.47 0.18
C ALA A 12 6.70 12.53 0.51
N ASP A 13 7.56 12.88 -0.45
CA ASP A 13 9.01 13.02 -0.24
C ASP A 13 9.32 14.15 0.75
N ILE A 14 8.70 15.33 0.61
CA ILE A 14 8.90 16.46 1.53
C ILE A 14 8.44 16.11 2.95
N LEU A 15 7.27 15.48 3.04
CA LEU A 15 6.67 15.09 4.32
C LEU A 15 7.47 14.00 5.04
N LEU A 16 8.10 13.09 4.30
CA LEU A 16 8.87 11.97 4.85
C LEU A 16 10.38 12.26 4.98
N ALA A 17 10.91 13.27 4.27
CA ALA A 17 12.31 13.69 4.34
C ALA A 17 12.84 13.91 5.78
N PRO A 18 12.15 14.61 6.70
CA PRO A 18 12.66 14.82 8.06
C PRO A 18 12.76 13.51 8.86
N PHE A 19 12.02 12.47 8.45
CA PHE A 19 12.01 11.15 9.09
C PHE A 19 13.05 10.17 8.52
N GLY A 20 13.80 10.55 7.47
CA GLY A 20 14.80 9.68 6.84
C GLY A 20 15.98 9.26 7.74
N ARG A 21 16.17 9.94 8.88
CA ARG A 21 17.18 9.62 9.89
C ARG A 21 16.62 8.94 11.15
N LEU A 22 15.30 8.88 11.29
CA LEU A 22 14.63 8.29 12.44
C LEU A 22 14.36 6.80 12.18
N PRO A 23 14.18 5.99 13.24
CA PRO A 23 13.71 4.61 13.07
C PRO A 23 12.41 4.59 12.28
N SER A 24 12.33 3.68 11.31
CA SER A 24 11.18 3.55 10.40
C SER A 24 9.84 3.43 11.15
N GLN A 25 9.85 2.81 12.32
CA GLN A 25 8.68 2.65 13.17
C GLN A 25 8.13 3.99 13.69
N VAL A 26 8.99 4.95 14.03
CA VAL A 26 8.59 6.26 14.55
C VAL A 26 7.85 7.04 13.46
N ALA A 27 8.41 7.02 12.25
CA ALA A 27 7.80 7.64 11.09
C ALA A 27 6.42 7.02 10.78
N LEU A 28 6.34 5.69 10.81
CA LEU A 28 5.08 4.98 10.59
C LEU A 28 4.02 5.36 11.63
N ILE A 29 4.35 5.32 12.93
CA ILE A 29 3.45 5.68 14.03
C ILE A 29 2.98 7.14 13.88
N PHE A 30 3.89 8.07 13.60
CA PHE A 30 3.56 9.48 13.40
C PHE A 30 2.53 9.65 12.27
N TRP A 31 2.79 9.06 11.10
CA TRP A 31 1.88 9.15 9.95
C TRP A 31 0.55 8.46 10.21
N SER A 32 0.53 7.34 10.94
CA SER A 32 -0.71 6.69 11.37
C SER A 32 -1.54 7.58 12.28
N VAL A 33 -0.91 8.29 13.23
CA VAL A 33 -1.63 9.23 14.10
C VAL A 33 -2.22 10.37 13.28
N VAL A 34 -1.43 11.01 12.40
CA VAL A 34 -1.88 12.10 11.54
C VAL A 34 -3.05 11.66 10.66
N VAL A 35 -2.93 10.51 10.00
CA VAL A 35 -4.00 9.98 9.15
C VAL A 35 -5.22 9.59 9.98
N GLY A 36 -5.06 8.95 11.13
CA GLY A 36 -6.16 8.62 12.04
C GLY A 36 -6.98 9.84 12.45
N ILE A 37 -6.31 10.94 12.80
CA ILE A 37 -6.96 12.22 13.13
C ILE A 37 -7.69 12.80 11.92
N ALA A 38 -7.03 12.82 10.76
CA ALA A 38 -7.63 13.31 9.51
C ALA A 38 -8.87 12.48 9.14
N MET A 39 -8.83 11.15 9.28
CA MET A 39 -9.95 10.26 9.01
C MET A 39 -11.11 10.49 9.98
N ALA A 40 -10.84 10.68 11.27
CA ALA A 40 -11.87 11.05 12.24
C ALA A 40 -12.54 12.39 11.87
N TRP A 41 -11.76 13.35 11.38
CA TRP A 41 -12.26 14.64 10.91
C TRP A 41 -13.10 14.50 9.63
N VAL A 42 -12.65 13.73 8.62
CA VAL A 42 -13.44 13.47 7.42
C VAL A 42 -14.75 12.76 7.79
N PHE A 43 -14.66 11.68 8.58
CA PHE A 43 -15.81 10.91 9.03
C PHE A 43 -16.87 11.80 9.67
N LYS A 44 -16.46 12.76 10.53
CA LYS A 44 -17.36 13.73 11.16
C LYS A 44 -18.22 14.50 10.15
N HIS A 45 -17.62 14.95 9.05
CA HIS A 45 -18.28 15.81 8.08
C HIS A 45 -19.11 15.02 7.07
N THR A 46 -18.70 13.78 6.77
CA THR A 46 -19.39 12.93 5.80
C THR A 46 -20.52 12.10 6.41
N SER A 47 -20.49 11.82 7.71
CA SER A 47 -21.50 11.00 8.38
C SER A 47 -22.64 11.82 8.99
N ASN A 48 -23.83 11.24 9.06
CA ASN A 48 -24.96 11.86 9.73
C ASN A 48 -24.83 11.70 11.26
N GLN A 49 -24.11 12.64 11.87
CA GLN A 49 -23.81 12.66 13.31
C GLN A 49 -25.07 12.70 14.19
N GLN A 50 -26.16 13.31 13.73
CA GLN A 50 -27.41 13.35 14.49
C GLN A 50 -28.05 11.97 14.58
N ARG A 51 -28.21 11.28 13.44
CA ARG A 51 -28.76 9.92 13.40
C ARG A 51 -27.88 8.93 14.16
N LEU A 52 -26.55 9.06 14.09
CA LEU A 52 -25.64 8.23 14.88
C LEU A 52 -25.84 8.42 16.39
N LYS A 53 -26.08 9.65 16.85
CA LYS A 53 -26.40 9.94 18.26
C LYS A 53 -27.75 9.34 18.67
N GLU A 54 -28.77 9.47 17.84
CA GLU A 54 -30.11 8.90 18.11
C GLU A 54 -30.04 7.37 18.24
N VAL A 55 -29.38 6.71 17.28
CA VAL A 55 -29.18 5.26 17.29
C VAL A 55 -28.35 4.81 18.50
N ALA A 56 -27.30 5.56 18.87
CA ALA A 56 -26.50 5.27 20.06
C ALA A 56 -27.31 5.38 21.37
N SER A 57 -28.20 6.37 21.47
CA SER A 57 -29.11 6.51 22.61
C SER A 57 -30.13 5.36 22.66
N CYS A 58 -30.67 4.94 21.51
CA CYS A 58 -31.56 3.79 21.41
C CYS A 58 -30.87 2.50 21.89
N ILE A 59 -29.63 2.25 21.44
CA ILE A 59 -28.83 1.10 21.88
C ILE A 59 -28.64 1.11 23.41
N LYS A 60 -28.29 2.26 24.00
CA LYS A 60 -28.16 2.39 25.46
C LYS A 60 -29.48 2.09 26.19
N ALA A 61 -30.60 2.59 25.67
CA ALA A 61 -31.92 2.34 26.23
C ALA A 61 -32.28 0.84 26.19
N GLN A 62 -32.00 0.14 25.07
CA GLN A 62 -32.24 -1.30 24.96
C GLN A 62 -31.33 -2.13 25.88
N LEU A 63 -30.06 -1.75 26.03
CA LEU A 63 -29.15 -2.41 26.99
C LEU A 63 -29.62 -2.25 28.44
N LEU A 64 -30.13 -1.06 28.80
CA LEU A 64 -30.73 -0.83 30.12
C LEU A 64 -32.02 -1.64 30.29
N ALA A 65 -32.87 -1.71 29.27
CA ALA A 65 -34.10 -2.50 29.30
C ALA A 65 -33.82 -3.99 29.50
N ILE A 66 -32.83 -4.56 28.82
CA ILE A 66 -32.41 -5.96 29.02
C ILE A 66 -31.95 -6.19 30.47
N LYS A 67 -31.22 -5.23 31.05
CA LYS A 67 -30.78 -5.33 32.45
C LYS A 67 -31.95 -5.22 33.44
N LEU A 68 -32.98 -4.45 33.11
CA LEU A 68 -34.16 -4.22 33.95
C LEU A 68 -35.17 -5.39 33.88
N PHE A 69 -35.39 -5.95 32.68
CA PHE A 69 -36.38 -6.99 32.40
C PHE A 69 -35.75 -8.38 32.20
N LYS A 70 -34.65 -8.66 32.91
CA LYS A 70 -33.90 -9.92 32.81
C LYS A 70 -34.73 -11.18 33.06
N ASP A 71 -35.82 -11.06 33.82
CA ASP A 71 -36.70 -12.17 34.21
C ASP A 71 -37.87 -12.38 33.22
N ASP A 72 -38.06 -11.47 32.26
CA ASP A 72 -39.03 -11.59 31.17
C ASP A 72 -38.31 -11.88 29.84
N LEU A 73 -38.35 -13.15 29.44
CA LEU A 73 -37.72 -13.61 28.20
C LEU A 73 -38.33 -12.96 26.96
N GLY A 74 -39.65 -12.70 26.94
CA GLY A 74 -40.33 -12.10 25.80
C GLY A 74 -39.89 -10.65 25.56
N VAL A 75 -39.77 -9.88 26.64
CA VAL A 75 -39.24 -8.51 26.59
C VAL A 75 -37.76 -8.52 26.22
N THR A 76 -36.97 -9.43 26.79
CA THR A 76 -35.54 -9.57 26.48
C THR A 76 -35.29 -9.87 25.00
N PHE A 77 -36.01 -10.84 24.41
CA PHE A 77 -35.89 -11.15 22.97
C PHE A 77 -36.30 -9.97 22.08
N ARG A 78 -37.35 -9.24 22.45
CA ARG A 78 -37.76 -8.03 21.72
C ARG A 78 -36.67 -6.96 21.77
N CYS A 79 -36.10 -6.71 22.94
CA CYS A 79 -35.00 -5.76 23.11
C CYS A 79 -33.75 -6.17 22.33
N GLN A 80 -33.39 -7.47 22.30
CA GLN A 80 -32.30 -7.97 21.47
C GLN A 80 -32.55 -7.75 19.98
N ARG A 81 -33.77 -8.02 19.48
CA ARG A 81 -34.12 -7.76 18.07
C ARG A 81 -33.99 -6.28 17.73
N GLU A 82 -34.49 -5.39 18.58
CA GLU A 82 -34.36 -3.95 18.36
C GLU A 82 -32.89 -3.48 18.48
N LEU A 83 -32.10 -4.08 19.38
CA LEU A 83 -30.65 -3.86 19.48
C LEU A 83 -29.93 -4.27 18.18
N MET A 84 -30.25 -5.43 17.62
CA MET A 84 -29.69 -5.90 16.35
C MET A 84 -30.05 -4.96 15.20
N LYS A 85 -31.32 -4.54 15.09
CA LYS A 85 -31.75 -3.57 14.07
C LYS A 85 -31.01 -2.24 14.23
N ALA A 86 -30.96 -1.68 15.44
CA ALA A 86 -30.28 -0.42 15.71
C ALA A 86 -28.77 -0.51 15.37
N THR A 87 -28.13 -1.63 15.70
CA THR A 87 -26.73 -1.90 15.35
C THR A 87 -26.54 -1.98 13.83
N GLY A 88 -27.46 -2.66 13.13
CA GLY A 88 -27.46 -2.74 11.66
C GLY A 88 -27.64 -1.36 11.01
N PHE A 89 -28.58 -0.55 11.48
CA PHE A 89 -28.77 0.82 11.02
C PHE A 89 -27.53 1.69 11.26
N ARG A 90 -26.87 1.54 12.41
CA ARG A 90 -25.59 2.21 12.70
C ARG A 90 -24.52 1.83 11.68
N LEU A 91 -24.36 0.53 11.41
CA LEU A 91 -23.41 0.04 10.42
C LEU A 91 -23.70 0.62 9.04
N LEU A 92 -24.97 0.60 8.60
CA LEU A 92 -25.38 1.18 7.32
C LEU A 92 -25.09 2.68 7.25
N HIS A 93 -25.30 3.44 8.34
CA HIS A 93 -24.98 4.88 8.38
C HIS A 93 -23.48 5.17 8.38
N SER A 94 -22.66 4.19 8.78
CA SER A 94 -21.20 4.28 8.69
C SER A 94 -20.63 3.87 7.32
N MET A 95 -21.43 3.25 6.44
CA MET A 95 -20.96 2.84 5.10
C MET A 95 -20.57 4.00 4.19
N PRO A 96 -21.41 5.05 4.00
CA PRO A 96 -21.06 6.17 3.13
C PRO A 96 -19.70 6.83 3.44
N PRO A 97 -19.37 7.20 4.69
CA PRO A 97 -18.06 7.78 4.98
C PRO A 97 -16.93 6.77 4.75
N MET A 98 -17.13 5.48 5.02
CA MET A 98 -16.11 4.45 4.72
C MET A 98 -15.82 4.34 3.22
N LEU A 99 -16.85 4.36 2.36
CA LEU A 99 -16.66 4.34 0.91
C LEU A 99 -15.92 5.60 0.42
N ILE A 100 -16.28 6.77 0.95
CA ILE A 100 -15.61 8.03 0.61
C ILE A 100 -14.13 7.99 1.04
N MET A 101 -13.84 7.42 2.21
CA MET A 101 -12.48 7.31 2.75
C MET A 101 -11.64 6.19 2.08
N LEU A 102 -12.27 5.23 1.39
CA LEU A 102 -11.56 4.14 0.73
C LEU A 102 -10.52 4.66 -0.28
N ILE A 103 -10.91 5.65 -1.09
CA ILE A 103 -10.04 6.25 -2.11
C ILE A 103 -8.79 6.92 -1.49
N PRO A 104 -8.92 7.88 -0.55
CA PRO A 104 -7.74 8.50 0.05
C PRO A 104 -6.88 7.52 0.86
N ILE A 105 -7.49 6.54 1.55
CA ILE A 105 -6.73 5.51 2.27
C ILE A 105 -5.91 4.65 1.30
N ALA A 106 -6.51 4.21 0.18
CA ALA A 106 -5.79 3.43 -0.82
C ALA A 106 -4.58 4.20 -1.37
N LEU A 107 -4.75 5.49 -1.69
CA LEU A 107 -3.66 6.34 -2.15
C LEU A 107 -2.54 6.47 -1.10
N ILE A 108 -2.89 6.75 0.16
CA ILE A 108 -1.92 6.84 1.26
C ILE A 108 -1.16 5.53 1.41
N LEU A 109 -1.87 4.39 1.42
CA LEU A 109 -1.26 3.07 1.57
C LEU A 109 -0.29 2.76 0.44
N THR A 110 -0.63 3.06 -0.81
CA THR A 110 0.31 2.92 -1.94
C THR A 110 1.59 3.72 -1.70
N HIS A 111 1.48 4.98 -1.30
CA HIS A 111 2.65 5.83 -1.08
C HIS A 111 3.51 5.39 0.11
N LEU A 112 2.90 4.78 1.13
CA LEU A 112 3.63 4.14 2.23
C LEU A 112 4.26 2.81 1.78
N ALA A 113 3.54 1.98 1.03
CA ALA A 113 4.00 0.68 0.55
C ALA A 113 5.33 0.77 -0.21
N VAL A 114 5.49 1.81 -1.03
CA VAL A 114 6.73 2.13 -1.77
C VAL A 114 7.99 2.19 -0.88
N ARG A 115 7.84 2.47 0.43
CA ARG A 115 8.96 2.60 1.38
C ARG A 115 8.98 1.54 2.47
N TYR A 116 7.81 0.98 2.81
CA TYR A 116 7.67 0.06 3.94
C TYR A 116 7.45 -1.40 3.53
N GLU A 117 7.02 -1.69 2.29
CA GLU A 117 6.69 -3.05 1.89
C GLU A 117 7.93 -3.88 1.54
N PHE A 118 8.88 -3.27 0.83
CA PHE A 118 10.06 -3.94 0.30
C PHE A 118 11.33 -3.25 0.77
N ARG A 119 12.37 -4.04 1.03
CA ARG A 119 13.72 -3.54 1.32
C ARG A 119 14.58 -3.62 0.05
N PRO A 120 15.61 -2.76 -0.08
CA PRO A 120 16.58 -2.91 -1.16
C PRO A 120 17.30 -4.26 -1.09
N ILE A 121 17.76 -4.74 -2.24
CA ILE A 121 18.57 -5.95 -2.36
C ILE A 121 19.93 -5.68 -1.70
N GLN A 122 20.44 -6.63 -0.94
CA GLN A 122 21.78 -6.52 -0.35
C GLN A 122 22.85 -6.94 -1.36
N PRO A 123 24.10 -6.44 -1.22
CA PRO A 123 25.22 -7.01 -1.96
C PRO A 123 25.29 -8.53 -1.76
N ASP A 124 25.58 -9.25 -2.84
CA ASP A 124 25.63 -10.70 -2.96
C ASP A 124 24.30 -11.45 -2.76
N GLU A 125 23.18 -10.75 -2.63
CA GLU A 125 21.84 -11.33 -2.59
C GLU A 125 21.27 -11.50 -4.01
N SER A 126 20.96 -12.73 -4.41
CA SER A 126 20.33 -13.00 -5.71
C SER A 126 18.88 -12.51 -5.76
N SER A 127 18.49 -11.91 -6.87
CA SER A 127 17.11 -11.51 -7.16
C SER A 127 16.73 -11.87 -8.59
N VAL A 128 15.44 -12.03 -8.86
CA VAL A 128 14.92 -12.25 -10.21
C VAL A 128 14.37 -10.95 -10.77
N VAL A 129 14.73 -10.65 -12.01
CA VAL A 129 14.16 -9.58 -12.83
C VAL A 129 13.34 -10.21 -13.93
N GLU A 130 12.11 -9.77 -14.08
CA GLU A 130 11.17 -10.28 -15.08
C GLU A 130 10.69 -9.13 -15.96
N LEU A 131 10.68 -9.37 -17.26
CA LEU A 131 10.20 -8.44 -18.28
C LEU A 131 9.06 -9.10 -19.04
N THR A 132 7.90 -8.45 -19.04
CA THR A 132 6.72 -8.89 -19.77
C THR A 132 6.62 -8.15 -21.09
N LEU A 133 6.62 -8.88 -22.19
CA LEU A 133 6.46 -8.35 -23.54
C LEU A 133 4.99 -8.37 -23.96
N SER A 134 4.64 -7.48 -24.88
CA SER A 134 3.36 -7.56 -25.59
C SER A 134 3.34 -8.78 -26.52
N SER A 135 2.17 -9.40 -26.67
CA SER A 135 2.00 -10.58 -27.53
C SER A 135 2.43 -10.35 -28.98
N THR A 136 2.26 -9.12 -29.48
CA THR A 136 2.67 -8.72 -30.84
C THR A 136 4.19 -8.66 -31.01
N HIS A 137 4.94 -8.37 -29.95
CA HIS A 137 6.40 -8.22 -29.99
C HIS A 137 7.15 -9.43 -29.43
N TRP A 138 6.44 -10.46 -28.93
CA TRP A 138 7.03 -11.65 -28.33
C TRP A 138 7.94 -12.43 -29.29
N GLU A 139 7.41 -12.78 -30.47
CA GLU A 139 8.13 -13.59 -31.47
C GLU A 139 9.25 -12.82 -32.16
N ALA A 140 9.16 -11.49 -32.24
CA ALA A 140 10.16 -10.64 -32.88
C ALA A 140 11.41 -10.44 -32.01
N ASN A 141 11.31 -10.61 -30.69
CA ASN A 141 12.38 -10.32 -29.73
C ASN A 141 12.88 -11.60 -29.05
N LYS A 142 13.37 -12.56 -29.85
CA LYS A 142 13.89 -13.86 -29.35
C LYS A 142 15.24 -13.71 -28.63
N ASP A 143 16.11 -12.86 -29.16
CA ASP A 143 17.47 -12.66 -28.66
C ASP A 143 17.58 -11.48 -27.67
N LEU A 144 16.54 -11.28 -26.85
CA LEU A 144 16.52 -10.19 -25.89
C LEU A 144 17.64 -10.35 -24.86
N GLN A 145 18.54 -9.37 -24.79
CA GLN A 145 19.64 -9.33 -23.84
C GLN A 145 19.39 -8.26 -22.77
N LEU A 146 19.70 -8.63 -21.53
CA LEU A 146 19.75 -7.73 -20.39
C LEU A 146 21.16 -7.13 -20.31
N GLN A 147 21.27 -5.82 -20.43
CA GLN A 147 22.50 -5.08 -20.20
C GLN A 147 22.56 -4.67 -18.72
N VAL A 148 23.57 -5.17 -18.02
CA VAL A 148 23.82 -4.87 -16.61
C VAL A 148 25.07 -4.01 -16.43
N PRO A 149 25.09 -3.11 -15.43
CA PRO A 149 26.30 -2.39 -15.07
C PRO A 149 27.36 -3.34 -14.47
N PRO A 150 28.64 -2.93 -14.39
CA PRO A 150 29.72 -3.78 -13.85
C PRO A 150 29.53 -4.28 -12.41
N GLN A 151 28.62 -3.64 -11.67
CA GLN A 151 28.29 -3.94 -10.27
C GLN A 151 27.20 -5.01 -10.12
N VAL A 152 26.71 -5.57 -11.23
CA VAL A 152 25.63 -6.56 -11.24
C VAL A 152 26.04 -7.73 -12.13
N GLU A 153 26.01 -8.92 -11.58
CA GLU A 153 26.30 -10.17 -12.29
C GLU A 153 24.99 -10.84 -12.72
N ILE A 154 24.93 -11.36 -13.94
CA ILE A 154 23.83 -12.22 -14.40
C ILE A 154 24.20 -13.67 -14.10
N GLU A 155 23.44 -14.33 -13.24
CA GLU A 155 23.72 -15.71 -12.81
C GLU A 155 23.13 -16.75 -13.76
N THR A 156 22.03 -16.41 -14.44
CA THR A 156 21.31 -17.34 -15.33
C THR A 156 21.08 -16.73 -16.70
N PRO A 157 21.11 -17.54 -17.78
CA PRO A 157 20.65 -17.08 -19.09
C PRO A 157 19.16 -16.70 -19.05
N ALA A 158 18.72 -16.00 -20.10
CA ALA A 158 17.32 -15.58 -20.24
C ALA A 158 16.39 -16.80 -20.24
N LEU A 159 15.49 -16.89 -19.25
CA LEU A 159 14.45 -17.90 -19.20
C LEU A 159 13.16 -17.31 -19.78
N ARG A 160 12.56 -17.98 -20.77
CA ARG A 160 11.35 -17.52 -21.45
C ARG A 160 10.15 -18.36 -21.06
N ASP A 161 9.06 -17.69 -20.65
CA ASP A 161 7.74 -18.28 -20.46
C ASP A 161 6.85 -17.87 -21.64
N HIS A 162 6.50 -18.85 -22.48
CA HIS A 162 5.67 -18.64 -23.67
C HIS A 162 4.21 -18.35 -23.33
N GLU A 163 3.66 -18.87 -22.23
CA GLU A 163 2.26 -18.64 -21.87
C GLU A 163 2.06 -17.23 -21.32
N ARG A 164 3.03 -16.75 -20.54
CA ARG A 164 2.97 -15.42 -19.90
C ARG A 164 3.61 -14.32 -20.75
N HIS A 165 4.31 -14.68 -21.82
CA HIS A 165 5.18 -13.78 -22.60
C HIS A 165 6.19 -13.03 -21.72
N THR A 166 6.75 -13.73 -20.72
CA THR A 166 7.72 -13.16 -19.79
C THR A 166 9.12 -13.70 -20.04
N VAL A 167 10.12 -12.85 -19.82
CA VAL A 167 11.53 -13.21 -19.85
C VAL A 167 12.14 -12.88 -18.49
N SER A 168 12.77 -13.88 -17.86
CA SER A 168 13.32 -13.78 -16.52
C SER A 168 14.83 -13.97 -16.51
N TRP A 169 15.51 -13.17 -15.69
CA TRP A 169 16.94 -13.27 -15.41
C TRP A 169 17.15 -13.27 -13.90
N ARG A 170 18.06 -14.13 -13.43
CA ARG A 170 18.57 -14.06 -12.06
C ARG A 170 19.82 -13.19 -12.05
N ILE A 171 19.81 -12.16 -11.21
CA ILE A 171 20.91 -11.22 -11.04
C ILE A 171 21.44 -11.26 -9.61
N ARG A 172 22.74 -11.01 -9.45
CA ARG A 172 23.41 -10.85 -8.15
C ARG A 172 24.20 -9.54 -8.16
N PRO A 173 23.74 -8.51 -7.43
CA PRO A 173 24.50 -7.27 -7.29
C PRO A 173 25.70 -7.47 -6.37
N THR A 174 26.87 -6.92 -6.69
CA THR A 174 28.11 -7.11 -5.92
C THR A 174 28.44 -5.90 -5.02
N ALA A 175 27.86 -4.73 -5.29
CA ALA A 175 28.12 -3.52 -4.53
C ALA A 175 26.84 -2.67 -4.33
N PRO A 176 26.74 -1.89 -3.24
CA PRO A 176 25.66 -0.93 -3.05
C PRO A 176 25.66 0.13 -4.16
N SER A 177 24.55 0.24 -4.89
CA SER A 177 24.38 1.21 -5.97
C SER A 177 22.91 1.42 -6.32
N VAL A 178 22.63 2.56 -6.96
CA VAL A 178 21.36 2.84 -7.61
C VAL A 178 21.66 2.96 -9.09
N THR A 179 21.35 1.92 -9.86
CA THR A 179 21.74 1.83 -11.27
C THR A 179 20.58 1.38 -12.15
N PRO A 180 20.47 1.88 -13.39
CA PRO A 180 19.51 1.36 -14.34
C PRO A 180 19.96 -0.01 -14.87
N LEU A 181 19.01 -0.92 -14.99
CA LEU A 181 19.06 -2.11 -15.83
C LEU A 181 18.47 -1.75 -17.18
N THR A 182 19.13 -2.16 -18.26
CA THR A 182 18.76 -1.71 -19.60
C THR A 182 18.47 -2.89 -20.52
N TRP A 183 17.42 -2.77 -21.30
CA TRP A 183 17.07 -3.70 -22.37
C TRP A 183 16.99 -2.95 -23.69
N THR A 184 17.49 -3.57 -24.75
CA THR A 184 17.33 -3.11 -26.12
C THR A 184 16.27 -3.98 -26.79
N ILE A 185 15.13 -3.39 -27.13
CA ILE A 185 13.98 -4.07 -27.73
C ILE A 185 13.62 -3.32 -29.01
N ALA A 186 13.78 -3.98 -30.16
CA ALA A 186 13.82 -3.32 -31.47
C ALA A 186 14.79 -2.12 -31.44
N ASP A 187 14.30 -0.89 -31.67
CA ASP A 187 15.07 0.36 -31.63
C ASP A 187 14.89 1.16 -30.33
N GLN A 188 14.22 0.59 -29.32
CA GLN A 188 13.92 1.28 -28.06
C GLN A 188 14.79 0.76 -26.93
N THR A 189 15.37 1.70 -26.19
CA THR A 189 16.09 1.43 -24.94
C THR A 189 15.11 1.58 -23.78
N VAL A 190 14.93 0.50 -23.03
CA VAL A 190 14.05 0.46 -21.86
C VAL A 190 14.91 0.32 -20.61
N GLU A 191 14.64 1.16 -19.62
CA GLU A 191 15.39 1.19 -18.37
C GLU A 191 14.51 0.83 -17.16
N LYS A 192 15.12 0.18 -16.16
CA LYS A 192 14.51 -0.11 -14.86
C LYS A 192 15.50 0.22 -13.76
N THR A 193 15.10 0.95 -12.73
CA THR A 193 16.01 1.25 -11.62
C THR A 193 16.13 0.04 -10.70
N LEU A 194 17.38 -0.40 -10.47
CA LEU A 194 17.76 -1.35 -9.43
C LEU A 194 18.35 -0.59 -8.24
N VAL A 195 17.89 -0.92 -7.05
CA VAL A 195 18.34 -0.30 -5.80
C VAL A 195 18.97 -1.36 -4.91
N VAL A 196 20.27 -1.20 -4.67
CA VAL A 196 21.09 -2.09 -3.84
C VAL A 196 21.64 -1.29 -2.66
N SER A 197 21.48 -1.80 -1.45
CA SER A 197 21.94 -1.12 -0.23
C SER A 197 22.47 -2.12 0.78
N ASP A 198 23.57 -1.75 1.44
CA ASP A 198 24.18 -2.49 2.54
C ASP A 198 23.55 -2.16 3.91
N ARG A 199 22.59 -1.23 3.97
CA ARG A 199 21.96 -0.77 5.22
C ARG A 199 20.53 -1.31 5.35
N PRO A 200 20.31 -2.45 6.05
CA PRO A 200 19.01 -3.11 6.15
C PRO A 200 17.94 -2.37 6.98
N GLY A 201 18.15 -1.11 7.37
CA GLY A 201 17.19 -0.34 8.19
C GLY A 201 16.89 1.07 7.69
N LEU A 202 17.55 1.53 6.63
CA LEU A 202 17.27 2.85 6.08
C LEU A 202 16.06 2.74 5.12
N LEU A 203 15.09 3.65 5.26
CA LEU A 203 13.94 3.71 4.35
C LEU A 203 14.43 4.11 2.95
N HIS A 204 14.54 3.12 2.07
CA HIS A 204 14.84 3.34 0.66
C HIS A 204 13.56 3.19 -0.16
N ARG A 205 13.41 4.08 -1.14
CA ARG A 205 12.37 3.98 -2.15
C ARG A 205 12.79 2.91 -3.15
N VAL A 206 12.07 1.80 -3.19
CA VAL A 206 12.32 0.74 -4.19
C VAL A 206 11.15 0.67 -5.17
N SER A 207 11.47 0.39 -6.43
CA SER A 207 10.48 0.21 -7.48
C SER A 207 10.37 -1.27 -7.82
N PRO A 208 9.47 -2.03 -7.18
CA PRO A 208 9.31 -3.47 -7.44
C PRO A 208 8.74 -3.73 -8.83
N GLN A 209 7.94 -2.80 -9.36
CA GLN A 209 7.34 -2.95 -10.67
C GLN A 209 7.27 -1.59 -11.39
N ARG A 210 7.61 -1.61 -12.68
CA ARG A 210 7.30 -0.57 -13.64
C ARG A 210 6.04 -0.99 -14.41
N PRO A 211 4.89 -0.35 -14.14
CA PRO A 211 3.60 -0.83 -14.64
C PRO A 211 3.40 -0.52 -16.13
N GLY A 212 2.43 -1.18 -16.76
CA GLY A 212 2.05 -0.93 -18.14
C GLY A 212 1.07 0.22 -18.32
N SER A 213 0.17 0.08 -19.30
CA SER A 213 -0.88 1.05 -19.60
C SER A 213 -2.07 1.02 -18.63
N ASN A 214 -2.24 -0.06 -17.87
CA ASN A 214 -3.34 -0.22 -16.92
C ASN A 214 -3.31 0.85 -15.81
N ILE A 215 -4.45 1.53 -15.63
CA ILE A 215 -4.59 2.63 -14.67
C ILE A 215 -4.44 2.14 -13.23
N PHE A 216 -5.00 0.98 -12.90
CA PHE A 216 -4.92 0.41 -11.54
C PHE A 216 -3.48 0.10 -11.15
N ASP A 217 -2.70 -0.52 -12.04
CA ASP A 217 -1.30 -0.84 -11.79
C ASP A 217 -0.44 0.42 -11.65
N ARG A 218 -0.76 1.49 -12.39
CA ARG A 218 -0.10 2.79 -12.24
C ARG A 218 -0.41 3.50 -10.94
N ILE A 219 -1.57 3.23 -10.34
CA ILE A 219 -1.93 3.72 -9.01
C ILE A 219 -1.23 2.89 -7.94
N LEU A 220 -1.16 1.57 -8.08
CA LEU A 220 -0.51 0.67 -7.12
C LEU A 220 1.02 0.76 -7.13
N TYR A 221 1.62 1.07 -8.29
CA TYR A 221 3.07 1.18 -8.46
C TYR A 221 3.47 2.57 -8.99
N PRO A 222 3.41 3.62 -8.15
CA PRO A 222 3.64 5.00 -8.59
C PRO A 222 5.13 5.37 -8.72
N THR A 223 6.05 4.41 -8.52
CA THR A 223 7.48 4.70 -8.36
C THR A 223 8.15 5.15 -9.64
N GLU A 224 7.82 4.49 -10.75
CA GLU A 224 8.39 4.75 -12.08
C GLU A 224 7.28 5.05 -13.09
N SER A 225 7.65 5.71 -14.19
CA SER A 225 6.71 6.00 -15.27
C SER A 225 6.32 4.72 -15.99
N GLY A 226 5.03 4.38 -15.96
CA GLY A 226 4.53 3.22 -16.66
C GLY A 226 4.63 3.33 -18.19
N PHE A 227 4.62 2.18 -18.87
CA PHE A 227 4.69 2.07 -20.33
C PHE A 227 3.39 2.51 -21.00
N THR A 228 3.48 3.03 -22.23
CA THR A 228 2.32 3.31 -23.09
C THR A 228 1.71 2.01 -23.62
N SER A 229 0.47 2.04 -24.11
CA SER A 229 -0.17 0.85 -24.69
C SER A 229 0.52 0.35 -25.94
N ASP A 230 1.18 1.24 -26.68
CA ASP A 230 1.93 0.93 -27.91
C ASP A 230 3.37 0.47 -27.64
N SER A 231 3.78 0.46 -26.36
CA SER A 231 5.12 0.00 -25.97
C SER A 231 5.25 -1.51 -26.21
N PRO A 232 6.41 -1.98 -26.70
CA PRO A 232 6.66 -3.41 -26.84
C PRO A 232 6.72 -4.11 -25.47
N VAL A 233 7.06 -3.37 -24.41
CA VAL A 233 7.09 -3.83 -23.01
C VAL A 233 5.80 -3.49 -22.30
N GLN A 234 5.18 -4.48 -21.67
CA GLN A 234 3.99 -4.33 -20.84
C GLN A 234 4.34 -4.03 -19.38
N SER A 235 5.34 -4.69 -18.81
CA SER A 235 5.79 -4.42 -17.45
C SER A 235 7.19 -4.95 -17.20
N ILE A 236 7.86 -4.40 -16.20
CA ILE A 236 9.14 -4.91 -15.70
C ILE A 236 9.03 -5.02 -14.19
N SER A 237 9.30 -6.19 -13.63
CA SER A 237 9.29 -6.46 -12.20
C SER A 237 10.67 -6.91 -11.71
N ILE A 238 10.98 -6.54 -10.47
CA ILE A 238 12.16 -6.99 -9.74
C ILE A 238 11.65 -7.57 -8.42
N GLN A 239 12.05 -8.80 -8.11
CA GLN A 239 11.65 -9.48 -6.87
C GLN A 239 12.46 -8.97 -5.69
N TYR A 240 12.00 -7.88 -5.06
CA TYR A 240 12.61 -7.40 -3.84
C TYR A 240 12.18 -8.23 -2.62
N PRO A 241 13.10 -8.49 -1.67
CA PRO A 241 12.74 -9.10 -0.40
C PRO A 241 11.80 -8.18 0.40
N ARG A 242 10.82 -8.78 1.11
CA ARG A 242 9.91 -8.05 2.00
C ARG A 242 10.71 -7.41 3.13
N ASN A 243 10.31 -6.20 3.51
CA ASN A 243 10.88 -5.54 4.67
C ASN A 243 10.25 -6.10 5.95
N SER A 244 11.06 -6.42 6.96
CA SER A 244 10.57 -6.73 8.31
C SER A 244 10.62 -5.47 9.17
N SER A 245 9.52 -5.17 9.85
CA SER A 245 9.41 -4.00 10.72
C SER A 245 8.93 -4.43 12.09
N PRO A 246 9.80 -5.07 12.90
CA PRO A 246 9.40 -5.60 14.19
C PRO A 246 8.98 -4.45 15.12
N ILE A 247 7.86 -4.64 15.81
CA ILE A 247 7.33 -3.73 16.82
C ILE A 247 7.23 -4.51 18.12
N PHE A 248 7.91 -4.03 19.17
CA PHE A 248 8.04 -4.74 20.44
C PHE A 248 8.54 -6.19 20.29
N GLY A 249 9.36 -6.47 19.27
CA GLY A 249 9.90 -7.80 18.99
C GLY A 249 8.97 -8.74 18.20
N LEU A 250 7.77 -8.29 17.83
CA LEU A 250 6.84 -9.03 16.97
C LEU A 250 6.95 -8.53 15.53
N ASP A 251 7.11 -9.44 14.57
CA ASP A 251 7.12 -9.11 13.14
C ASP A 251 5.69 -8.88 12.63
N ILE A 252 5.16 -7.69 12.92
CA ILE A 252 3.83 -7.26 12.52
C ILE A 252 3.94 -6.56 11.16
N PRO A 253 3.12 -6.92 10.17
CA PRO A 253 3.10 -6.21 8.89
C PRO A 253 2.86 -4.72 9.07
N TRP A 254 3.61 -3.88 8.35
CA TRP A 254 3.54 -2.42 8.48
C TRP A 254 2.13 -1.86 8.32
N TRP A 255 1.32 -2.44 7.41
CA TRP A 255 -0.06 -2.01 7.18
C TRP A 255 -0.94 -2.27 8.40
N ALA A 256 -0.73 -3.37 9.11
CA ALA A 256 -1.51 -3.71 10.30
C ALA A 256 -1.21 -2.72 11.43
N THR A 257 0.07 -2.42 11.66
CA THR A 257 0.50 -1.34 12.56
C THR A 257 -0.15 -0.03 12.17
N PHE A 258 -0.10 0.32 10.88
CA PHE A 258 -0.65 1.56 10.40
C PHE A 258 -2.15 1.68 10.72
N PHE A 259 -2.93 0.63 10.44
CA PHE A 259 -4.37 0.61 10.71
C PHE A 259 -4.69 0.66 12.20
N ILE A 260 -4.00 -0.14 13.02
CA ILE A 260 -4.23 -0.20 14.46
C ILE A 260 -3.95 1.16 15.11
N VAL A 261 -2.79 1.75 14.82
CA VAL A 261 -2.40 3.05 15.38
C VAL A 261 -3.33 4.16 14.87
N SER A 262 -3.70 4.15 13.59
CA SER A 262 -4.63 5.13 13.03
C SER A 262 -6.02 5.03 13.67
N MET A 263 -6.52 3.82 13.89
CA MET A 263 -7.81 3.58 14.54
C MET A 263 -7.77 4.04 16.01
N LEU A 264 -6.70 3.73 16.74
CA LEU A 264 -6.51 4.18 18.11
C LEU A 264 -6.46 5.72 18.18
N ALA A 265 -5.75 6.37 17.28
CA ALA A 265 -5.70 7.84 17.20
C ALA A 265 -7.07 8.45 16.87
N ALA A 266 -7.81 7.85 15.93
CA ALA A 266 -9.17 8.29 15.59
C ALA A 266 -10.12 8.19 16.80
N VAL A 267 -10.06 7.08 17.55
CA VAL A 267 -10.85 6.88 18.78
C VAL A 267 -10.40 7.83 19.89
N ALA A 268 -9.10 8.05 20.07
CA ALA A 268 -8.56 8.94 21.09
C ALA A 268 -8.93 10.42 20.85
N THR A 269 -9.09 10.83 19.58
CA THR A 269 -9.52 12.19 19.21
C THR A 269 -11.02 12.40 19.17
N ARG A 270 -11.81 11.32 19.34
CA ARG A 270 -13.27 11.35 19.48
C ARG A 270 -13.81 12.44 20.43
N PRO A 271 -13.34 12.58 21.69
CA PRO A 271 -13.88 13.57 22.62
C PRO A 271 -13.64 15.01 22.15
N TRP A 272 -12.47 15.28 21.55
CA TRP A 272 -12.11 16.61 21.06
C TRP A 272 -12.87 16.98 19.80
N LEU A 273 -12.99 16.05 18.86
CA LEU A 273 -13.70 16.28 17.59
C LEU A 273 -15.22 16.19 17.75
N LYS A 274 -15.73 15.72 18.90
CA LYS A 274 -17.16 15.48 19.20
C LYS A 274 -17.83 14.57 18.18
N VAL A 275 -17.11 13.54 17.74
CA VAL A 275 -17.54 12.58 16.71
C VAL A 275 -18.21 11.37 17.35
N GLN A 276 -19.28 10.90 16.75
CA GLN A 276 -19.79 9.55 16.96
C GLN A 276 -19.35 8.71 15.76
N PHE A 277 -18.66 7.61 16.04
CA PHE A 277 -18.35 6.55 15.09
C PHE A 277 -19.46 5.50 15.11
#